data_AF-A0A8T5LFG6-F1
#
_entry.id   AF-A0A8T5LFG6-F1
#
_cell.length_a   1.000
_cell.length_b   1.000
_cell.length_c   1.000
_cell.angle_alpha   90.00
_cell.angle_beta   90.00
_cell.angle_gamma   90.00
#
_symmetry.space_group_name_H-M   'P 1'
#
loop_
_entity.id
_entity.type
_entity.pdbx_description
1 polymer ?
#
loop_
_entity_poly.entity_id
_entity_poly.type
_entity_poly.pdbx_seq_one_letter_code
_entity_poly.pdbx_strand_id
1 'polypeptide(L)'
;MTQQLINLPPGYDLRSGYSVGGNGNCRHSYPPESMQVVDGDVQYECELCGMWRRYKPYVTNDVFGSGLFLLHEKSVCVIGSGPNGVGHASRIPARAYRIAVNKAVMIPGIRADAWMAMDITLPDNDWWEPCYERFGTGEDRPVTIFGDLLAGSWPADFVFKSGRAMNHDNFIPEPNELRVGATVSAQAVMLAYHLGVKKIYLFGVDMSGAAYWDGTPAKAHLDGEWRCINRFNGMMGWMRKQGVTIESLTTTELDA
;
A
#
# COMPACT_ATOMS: atom_id res chain seq x y z
N MET A 1 23.14 22.80 26.77
CA MET A 1 21.71 22.49 26.98
C MET A 1 21.57 20.99 26.94
N THR A 2 20.93 20.42 27.95
CA THR A 2 20.80 18.98 28.14
C THR A 2 19.63 18.49 27.30
N GLN A 3 19.86 17.62 26.30
CA GLN A 3 18.78 16.95 25.58
C GLN A 3 17.97 16.12 26.59
N GLN A 4 16.76 16.57 26.93
CA GLN A 4 15.78 15.71 27.58
C GLN A 4 15.25 14.76 26.51
N LEU A 5 15.70 13.50 26.56
CA LEU A 5 15.11 12.42 25.78
C LEU A 5 13.65 12.27 26.25
N ILE A 6 12.71 12.59 25.35
CA ILE A 6 11.29 12.28 25.54
C ILE A 6 11.19 10.74 25.61
N ASN A 7 10.85 10.20 26.78
CA ASN A 7 10.60 8.77 26.95
C ASN A 7 9.31 8.41 26.20
N LEU A 8 9.46 7.83 25.02
CA LEU A 8 8.31 7.30 24.26
C LEU A 8 7.85 5.96 24.86
N PRO A 9 6.55 5.64 24.77
CA PRO A 9 6.06 4.31 25.12
C PRO A 9 6.75 3.21 24.28
N PRO A 10 6.87 1.98 24.80
CA PRO A 10 7.36 0.83 24.02
C PRO A 10 6.57 0.66 22.72
N GLY A 11 7.26 0.58 21.57
CA GLY A 11 6.64 0.39 20.24
C GLY A 11 6.58 1.64 19.34
N TYR A 12 7.05 2.79 19.81
CA TYR A 12 7.12 4.02 19.00
C TYR A 12 8.41 4.08 18.17
N ASP A 13 8.31 4.27 16.85
CA ASP A 13 9.43 4.58 15.95
C ASP A 13 9.23 5.97 15.31
N LEU A 14 10.10 6.93 15.67
CA LEU A 14 10.07 8.31 15.13
C LEU A 14 10.83 8.47 13.80
N ARG A 15 11.43 7.42 13.24
CA ARG A 15 12.35 7.55 12.09
C ARG A 15 11.67 7.84 10.74
N SER A 16 10.35 7.87 10.66
CA SER A 16 9.63 8.01 9.37
C SER A 16 8.39 8.91 9.42
N GLY A 17 8.48 10.06 10.10
CA GLY A 17 7.40 11.06 10.05
C GLY A 17 7.55 12.04 8.87
N TYR A 18 6.44 12.40 8.22
CA TYR A 18 6.30 13.60 7.39
C TYR A 18 4.97 14.26 7.79
N SER A 19 4.91 15.60 7.93
CA SER A 19 3.62 16.29 8.05
C SER A 19 2.99 16.52 6.69
N VAL A 20 1.69 16.25 6.61
CA VAL A 20 0.80 16.85 5.62
C VAL A 20 0.14 18.07 6.26
N GLY A 21 0.34 19.22 5.64
CA GLY A 21 -0.42 20.43 5.89
C GLY A 21 -0.82 21.03 4.56
N GLY A 22 -2.10 21.32 4.39
CA GLY A 22 -2.67 21.86 3.16
C GLY A 22 -1.85 23.01 2.57
N ASN A 23 -1.75 23.01 1.24
CA ASN A 23 -1.18 24.05 0.39
C ASN A 23 0.21 24.57 0.84
N GLY A 24 1.25 23.74 0.75
CA GLY A 24 2.63 24.23 0.85
C GLY A 24 3.71 23.15 0.96
N ASN A 25 4.71 23.22 0.08
CA ASN A 25 5.88 22.33 -0.03
C ASN A 25 6.83 22.34 1.19
N CYS A 26 6.38 21.93 2.37
CA CYS A 26 7.27 21.76 3.53
C CYS A 26 7.73 20.29 3.63
N ARG A 27 8.92 19.98 3.10
CA ARG A 27 9.60 18.68 3.32
C ARG A 27 10.46 18.76 4.59
N HIS A 28 10.39 17.75 5.46
CA HIS A 28 11.09 17.72 6.75
C HIS A 28 12.15 16.64 6.84
N SER A 29 13.21 16.94 7.59
CA SER A 29 14.16 15.98 8.17
C SER A 29 13.75 15.79 9.64
N TYR A 30 13.37 14.58 10.05
CA TYR A 30 12.88 14.31 11.41
C TYR A 30 14.00 13.95 12.40
N PRO A 31 13.84 14.21 13.72
CA PRO A 31 12.79 15.03 14.37
C PRO A 31 13.28 16.44 14.79
N PRO A 32 12.42 17.48 14.75
CA PRO A 32 12.75 18.84 15.20
C PRO A 32 12.78 18.97 16.73
N GLU A 33 13.56 19.93 17.26
CA GLU A 33 13.74 20.16 18.70
C GLU A 33 12.46 20.63 19.43
N SER A 34 11.44 21.10 18.69
CA SER A 34 10.18 21.66 19.21
C SER A 34 9.06 20.64 19.43
N MET A 35 9.35 19.33 19.37
CA MET A 35 8.34 18.29 19.58
C MET A 35 7.84 18.21 21.02
N GLN A 36 6.52 18.14 21.20
CA GLN A 36 5.85 17.89 22.47
C GLN A 36 4.70 16.89 22.31
N VAL A 37 4.35 16.14 23.34
CA VAL A 37 3.17 15.25 23.33
C VAL A 37 2.05 15.91 24.12
N VAL A 38 0.90 16.17 23.47
CA VAL A 38 -0.27 16.82 24.06
C VAL A 38 -1.50 15.96 23.74
N ASP A 39 -2.19 15.49 24.78
CA ASP A 39 -3.38 14.63 24.67
C ASP A 39 -3.17 13.35 23.83
N GLY A 40 -1.96 12.79 23.86
CA GLY A 40 -1.60 11.60 23.08
C GLY A 40 -1.18 11.88 21.63
N ASP A 41 -1.22 13.15 21.21
CA ASP A 41 -0.75 13.59 19.89
C ASP A 41 0.65 14.20 20.01
N VAL A 42 1.56 13.89 19.09
CA VAL A 42 2.80 14.64 18.96
C VAL A 42 2.49 15.96 18.25
N GLN A 43 2.77 17.07 18.87
CA GLN A 43 2.70 18.39 18.25
C GLN A 43 4.11 18.93 18.04
N TYR A 44 4.32 19.64 16.95
CA TYR A 44 5.57 20.36 16.71
C TYR A 44 5.30 21.66 15.94
N GLU A 45 6.11 22.66 16.20
CA GLU A 45 6.08 23.89 15.44
C GLU A 45 6.92 23.72 14.16
N CYS A 46 6.31 23.93 13.00
CA CYS A 46 7.00 23.83 11.72
C CYS A 46 7.97 25.00 11.55
N GLU A 47 9.28 24.75 11.58
CA GLU A 47 10.32 25.78 11.43
C GLU A 47 10.22 26.60 10.15
N LEU A 48 9.61 26.05 9.08
CA LEU A 48 9.45 26.73 7.80
C LEU A 48 8.29 27.73 7.77
N CYS A 49 7.26 27.53 8.59
CA CYS A 49 6.05 28.36 8.52
C CYS A 49 5.52 28.84 9.88
N GLY A 50 6.18 28.49 10.99
CA GLY A 50 5.76 28.81 12.36
C GLY A 50 4.42 28.20 12.78
N MET A 51 3.83 27.31 11.97
CA MET A 51 2.55 26.68 12.30
C MET A 51 2.74 25.43 13.13
N TRP A 52 1.95 25.32 14.20
CA TRP A 52 1.81 24.09 14.97
C TRP A 52 1.14 23.01 14.12
N ARG A 53 1.83 21.87 13.98
CA ARG A 53 1.33 20.67 13.32
C ARG A 53 1.00 19.62 14.38
N ARG A 54 -0.08 18.88 14.14
CA ARG A 54 -0.54 17.79 14.99
C ARG A 54 -0.28 16.48 14.27
N TYR A 55 0.50 15.62 14.89
CA TYR A 55 0.80 14.27 14.47
C TYR A 55 0.14 13.32 15.45
N LYS A 56 -0.75 12.48 14.96
CA LYS A 56 -1.27 11.36 15.75
C LYS A 56 -0.30 10.20 15.57
N PRO A 57 0.49 9.81 16.60
CA PRO A 57 1.21 8.56 16.56
C PRO A 57 0.18 7.44 16.58
N TYR A 58 -0.22 6.98 15.41
CA TYR A 58 -1.04 5.79 15.32
C TYR A 58 -0.19 4.62 15.79
N VAL A 59 -0.66 3.89 16.80
CA VAL A 59 -0.14 2.55 17.10
C VAL A 59 -0.61 1.66 15.94
N THR A 60 0.15 1.67 14.85
CA THR A 60 -0.15 0.85 13.69
C THR A 60 0.40 -0.53 13.95
N ASN A 61 -0.45 -1.55 13.86
CA ASN A 61 0.00 -2.92 13.95
C ASN A 61 0.87 -3.21 12.72
N ASP A 62 2.13 -3.57 12.95
CA ASP A 62 3.00 -4.08 11.88
C ASP A 62 2.34 -5.31 11.24
N VAL A 63 2.12 -5.27 9.92
CA VAL A 63 1.40 -6.34 9.23
C VAL A 63 2.09 -7.70 9.39
N PHE A 64 3.42 -7.74 9.48
CA PHE A 64 4.19 -8.98 9.60
C PHE A 64 4.14 -9.58 11.01
N GLY A 65 4.17 -8.74 12.05
CA GLY A 65 4.04 -9.15 13.45
C GLY A 65 2.59 -9.28 13.95
N SER A 66 1.61 -8.78 13.21
CA SER A 66 0.21 -8.69 13.67
C SER A 66 -0.52 -10.02 13.83
N GLY A 67 0.00 -11.10 13.26
CA GLY A 67 -0.79 -12.30 13.04
C GLY A 67 -1.98 -12.03 12.13
N LEU A 68 -1.85 -11.13 11.14
CA LEU A 68 -2.79 -11.01 10.02
C LEU A 68 -2.77 -12.34 9.26
N PHE A 69 -3.58 -13.22 9.78
CA PHE A 69 -3.59 -14.59 9.41
C PHE A 69 -4.60 -14.72 8.29
N LEU A 70 -4.11 -14.70 7.04
CA LEU A 70 -4.82 -15.26 5.89
C LEU A 70 -5.08 -16.80 6.06
N LEU A 71 -5.02 -17.32 7.30
CA LEU A 71 -4.81 -18.71 7.72
C LEU A 71 -5.91 -19.67 7.27
N HIS A 72 -7.07 -19.17 6.86
CA HIS A 72 -8.15 -20.02 6.35
C HIS A 72 -8.13 -20.11 4.82
N GLU A 73 -7.51 -19.15 4.12
CA GLU A 73 -7.57 -19.09 2.67
C GLU A 73 -6.32 -19.64 2.00
N LYS A 74 -6.51 -20.69 1.21
CA LYS A 74 -5.44 -21.30 0.39
C LYS A 74 -5.01 -20.41 -0.77
N SER A 75 -5.77 -19.34 -1.04
CA SER A 75 -5.52 -18.46 -2.17
C SER A 75 -5.91 -17.01 -1.91
N VAL A 76 -5.12 -16.10 -2.50
CA VAL A 76 -5.41 -14.67 -2.55
C VAL A 76 -5.75 -14.27 -3.98
N CYS A 77 -6.67 -13.31 -4.15
CA CYS A 77 -6.86 -12.58 -5.39
C CYS A 77 -6.47 -11.12 -5.18
N VAL A 78 -5.42 -10.68 -5.87
CA VAL A 78 -5.01 -9.28 -5.94
C VAL A 78 -5.82 -8.60 -7.04
N ILE A 79 -6.57 -7.58 -6.67
CA ILE A 79 -7.53 -6.87 -7.51
C ILE A 79 -6.94 -5.50 -7.82
N GLY A 80 -6.43 -5.35 -9.04
CA GLY A 80 -6.03 -4.08 -9.63
C GLY A 80 -7.21 -3.36 -10.28
N SER A 81 -6.98 -2.09 -10.59
CA SER A 81 -7.97 -1.19 -11.18
C SER A 81 -7.86 -1.07 -12.69
N GLY A 82 -7.26 -2.03 -13.39
CA GLY A 82 -7.08 -2.01 -14.84
C GLY A 82 -8.37 -2.27 -15.62
N PRO A 83 -8.48 -1.74 -16.86
CA PRO A 83 -9.68 -1.89 -17.70
C PRO A 83 -9.90 -3.33 -18.17
N ASN A 84 -8.84 -4.15 -18.20
CA ASN A 84 -8.91 -5.59 -18.45
C ASN A 84 -9.79 -6.35 -17.44
N GLY A 85 -10.17 -5.76 -16.30
CA GLY A 85 -11.10 -6.33 -15.32
C GLY A 85 -12.58 -6.20 -15.69
N VAL A 86 -12.93 -5.32 -16.63
CA VAL A 86 -14.33 -5.02 -16.98
C VAL A 86 -15.04 -6.27 -17.48
N GLY A 87 -16.21 -6.57 -16.91
CA GLY A 87 -17.01 -7.74 -17.30
C GLY A 87 -16.47 -9.10 -16.84
N HIS A 88 -15.42 -9.13 -16.02
CA HIS A 88 -14.73 -10.37 -15.64
C HIS A 88 -14.76 -10.69 -14.13
N ALA A 89 -15.50 -9.93 -13.32
CA ALA A 89 -15.57 -10.14 -11.87
C ALA A 89 -15.99 -11.58 -11.48
N SER A 90 -16.80 -12.25 -12.31
CA SER A 90 -17.20 -13.64 -12.12
C SER A 90 -16.04 -14.66 -12.19
N ARG A 91 -14.87 -14.26 -12.68
CA ARG A 91 -13.65 -15.11 -12.71
C ARG A 91 -12.94 -15.14 -11.35
N ILE A 92 -13.23 -14.20 -10.45
CA ILE A 92 -12.61 -14.16 -9.12
C ILE A 92 -13.12 -15.38 -8.32
N PRO A 93 -12.23 -16.25 -7.81
CA PRO A 93 -12.66 -17.39 -7.03
C PRO A 93 -13.46 -16.98 -5.79
N ALA A 94 -14.60 -17.64 -5.57
CA ALA A 94 -15.52 -17.28 -4.49
C ALA A 94 -14.89 -17.35 -3.08
N ARG A 95 -13.88 -18.21 -2.91
CA ARG A 95 -13.12 -18.42 -1.66
C ARG A 95 -11.72 -17.81 -1.70
N ALA A 96 -11.36 -16.99 -2.69
CA ALA A 96 -10.09 -16.28 -2.60
C ALA A 96 -10.23 -15.10 -1.64
N TYR A 97 -9.23 -14.86 -0.79
CA TYR A 97 -9.13 -13.61 -0.05
C TYR A 97 -8.82 -12.46 -1.00
N ARG A 98 -9.62 -11.41 -1.00
CA ARG A 98 -9.59 -10.34 -2.00
C ARG A 98 -8.86 -9.12 -1.46
N ILE A 99 -7.69 -8.83 -2.03
CA ILE A 99 -6.92 -7.62 -1.75
C ILE A 99 -7.14 -6.64 -2.90
N ALA A 100 -7.98 -5.63 -2.69
CA ALA A 100 -8.11 -4.52 -3.63
C ALA A 100 -6.97 -3.52 -3.43
N VAL A 101 -6.31 -3.12 -4.51
CA VAL A 101 -5.20 -2.16 -4.45
C VAL A 101 -5.61 -0.79 -4.99
N ASN A 102 -5.21 0.28 -4.28
CA ASN A 102 -5.53 1.67 -4.65
C ASN A 102 -7.02 1.85 -5.03
N LYS A 103 -7.28 2.39 -6.22
CA LYS A 103 -8.62 2.70 -6.75
C LYS A 103 -9.50 1.46 -6.97
N ALA A 104 -8.93 0.25 -6.96
CA ALA A 104 -9.67 -0.98 -7.23
C ALA A 104 -10.74 -1.30 -6.18
N VAL A 105 -10.62 -0.73 -4.97
CA VAL A 105 -11.63 -0.88 -3.91
C VAL A 105 -13.02 -0.33 -4.33
N MET A 106 -13.06 0.55 -5.32
CA MET A 106 -14.30 1.12 -5.85
C MET A 106 -15.01 0.25 -6.89
N ILE A 107 -14.43 -0.85 -7.35
CA ILE A 107 -15.02 -1.63 -8.45
C ILE A 107 -16.39 -2.18 -8.01
N PRO A 108 -17.50 -1.80 -8.67
CA PRO A 108 -18.84 -2.25 -8.31
C PRO A 108 -18.97 -3.77 -8.39
N GLY A 109 -19.69 -4.35 -7.42
CA GLY A 109 -19.96 -5.79 -7.37
C GLY A 109 -18.78 -6.64 -6.87
N ILE A 110 -17.64 -6.04 -6.56
CA ILE A 110 -16.51 -6.73 -5.92
C ILE A 110 -16.43 -6.29 -4.45
N ARG A 111 -16.69 -7.22 -3.54
CA ARG A 111 -16.44 -7.00 -2.10
C ARG A 111 -15.00 -7.38 -1.78
N ALA A 112 -14.17 -6.39 -1.44
CA ALA A 112 -12.81 -6.63 -0.97
C ALA A 112 -12.80 -7.08 0.51
N ASP A 113 -11.83 -7.91 0.86
CA ASP A 113 -11.55 -8.29 2.26
C ASP A 113 -10.48 -7.36 2.86
N ALA A 114 -9.52 -6.95 2.04
CA ALA A 114 -8.54 -5.91 2.36
C ALA A 114 -8.42 -4.85 1.26
N TRP A 115 -8.11 -3.63 1.67
CA TRP A 115 -7.73 -2.51 0.82
C TRP A 115 -6.28 -2.12 1.10
N MET A 116 -5.42 -2.29 0.10
CA MET A 116 -4.00 -1.96 0.20
C MET A 116 -3.67 -0.71 -0.61
N ALA A 117 -2.96 0.22 0.03
CA ALA A 117 -2.51 1.47 -0.58
C ALA A 117 -1.09 1.80 -0.10
N MET A 118 -0.30 2.52 -0.90
CA MET A 118 1.12 2.73 -0.56
C MET A 118 1.57 4.17 -0.75
N ASP A 119 1.20 4.78 -1.87
CA ASP A 119 1.83 6.01 -2.33
C ASP A 119 1.32 7.22 -1.55
N ILE A 120 2.23 8.02 -0.99
CA ILE A 120 1.92 9.25 -0.24
C ILE A 120 1.26 10.32 -1.13
N THR A 121 1.36 10.19 -2.45
CA THR A 121 0.71 11.06 -3.43
C THR A 121 -0.69 10.60 -3.81
N LEU A 122 -1.18 9.45 -3.29
CA LEU A 122 -2.56 9.03 -3.51
C LEU A 122 -3.59 10.09 -3.13
N PRO A 123 -3.44 10.83 -2.01
CA PRO A 123 -4.34 11.94 -1.64
C PRO A 123 -4.42 13.07 -2.67
N ASP A 124 -3.46 13.20 -3.58
CA ASP A 124 -3.49 14.19 -4.67
C ASP A 124 -4.41 13.76 -5.84
N ASN A 125 -5.15 12.65 -5.69
CA ASN A 125 -6.11 12.19 -6.68
C ASN A 125 -7.53 12.45 -6.17
N ASP A 126 -8.39 12.94 -7.07
CA ASP A 126 -9.79 13.28 -6.81
C ASP A 126 -10.62 12.12 -6.24
N TRP A 127 -10.20 10.88 -6.51
CA TRP A 127 -10.87 9.69 -6.03
C TRP A 127 -10.48 9.28 -4.60
N TRP A 128 -9.36 9.77 -4.04
CA TRP A 128 -8.81 9.23 -2.79
C TRP A 128 -9.69 9.51 -1.58
N GLU A 129 -10.03 10.78 -1.34
CA GLU A 129 -10.81 11.17 -0.17
C GLU A 129 -12.20 10.50 -0.16
N PRO A 130 -12.98 10.50 -1.27
CA PRO A 130 -14.22 9.72 -1.34
C PRO A 130 -14.02 8.21 -1.11
N CYS A 131 -12.90 7.64 -1.55
CA CYS A 131 -12.57 6.24 -1.25
C CYS A 131 -12.33 6.03 0.24
N TYR A 132 -11.54 6.91 0.86
CA TYR A 132 -11.16 6.75 2.25
C TYR A 132 -12.34 6.92 3.20
N GLU A 133 -13.21 7.90 2.96
CA GLU A 133 -14.44 8.05 3.75
C GLU A 133 -15.29 6.78 3.73
N ARG A 134 -15.42 6.16 2.54
CA ARG A 134 -16.24 4.97 2.34
C ARG A 134 -15.58 3.68 2.84
N PHE A 135 -14.31 3.47 2.54
CA PHE A 135 -13.61 2.19 2.71
C PHE A 135 -12.46 2.23 3.73
N GLY A 136 -12.08 3.41 4.20
CA GLY A 136 -11.09 3.60 5.27
C GLY A 136 -11.74 3.81 6.64
N THR A 137 -12.92 4.41 6.68
CA THR A 137 -13.62 4.74 7.94
C THR A 137 -15.05 4.21 8.07
N GLY A 138 -15.62 3.61 7.03
CA GLY A 138 -16.98 3.04 7.05
C GLY A 138 -17.15 1.81 7.96
N GLU A 139 -18.38 1.48 8.32
CA GLU A 139 -18.68 0.35 9.22
C GLU A 139 -18.43 -1.03 8.59
N ASP A 140 -18.81 -1.22 7.32
CA ASP A 140 -18.62 -2.46 6.56
C ASP A 140 -17.36 -2.42 5.66
N ARG A 141 -16.34 -1.71 6.11
CA ARG A 141 -15.14 -1.46 5.32
C ARG A 141 -14.19 -2.68 5.28
N PRO A 142 -13.40 -2.84 4.21
CA PRO A 142 -12.32 -3.82 4.20
C PRO A 142 -11.24 -3.46 5.24
N VAL A 143 -10.41 -4.45 5.58
CA VAL A 143 -9.20 -4.21 6.36
C VAL A 143 -8.25 -3.31 5.56
N THR A 144 -7.81 -2.21 6.14
CA THR A 144 -6.87 -1.27 5.51
C THR A 144 -5.42 -1.65 5.81
N ILE A 145 -4.61 -1.75 4.75
CA ILE A 145 -3.20 -2.14 4.82
C ILE A 145 -2.38 -1.08 4.08
N PHE A 146 -1.85 -0.08 4.78
CA PHE A 146 -1.19 1.06 4.14
C PHE A 146 0.33 1.03 4.28
N GLY A 147 1.02 1.58 3.30
CA GLY A 147 2.44 1.86 3.40
C GLY A 147 2.70 2.86 4.53
N ASP A 148 3.79 2.66 5.27
CA ASP A 148 4.27 3.50 6.35
C ASP A 148 4.14 5.01 6.12
N LEU A 149 4.56 5.50 4.95
CA LEU A 149 4.51 6.93 4.62
C LEU A 149 3.07 7.46 4.48
N LEU A 150 2.19 6.68 3.87
CA LEU A 150 0.78 7.05 3.70
C LEU A 150 0.04 6.99 5.04
N ALA A 151 0.33 5.95 5.82
CA ALA A 151 -0.29 5.71 7.13
C ALA A 151 -0.01 6.81 8.15
N GLY A 152 1.10 7.55 7.99
CA GLY A 152 1.41 8.71 8.83
C GLY A 152 0.39 9.85 8.73
N SER A 153 -0.38 9.92 7.64
CA SER A 153 -1.43 10.92 7.44
C SER A 153 -2.84 10.34 7.32
N TRP A 154 -2.94 9.08 6.91
CA TRP A 154 -4.20 8.37 6.69
C TRP A 154 -4.20 7.07 7.47
N PRO A 155 -4.83 7.03 8.67
CA PRO A 155 -4.76 5.84 9.51
C PRO A 155 -5.25 4.58 8.78
N ALA A 156 -4.58 3.47 9.08
CA ALA A 156 -4.87 2.14 8.60
C ALA A 156 -4.87 1.13 9.75
N ASP A 157 -5.54 0.00 9.58
CA ASP A 157 -5.56 -1.10 10.55
C ASP A 157 -4.19 -1.76 10.67
N PHE A 158 -3.51 -1.92 9.53
CA PHE A 158 -2.17 -2.47 9.43
C PHE A 158 -1.27 -1.60 8.57
N VAL A 159 0.00 -1.61 8.93
CA VAL A 159 1.04 -0.90 8.19
C VAL A 159 2.15 -1.84 7.76
N PHE A 160 2.66 -1.61 6.55
CA PHE A 160 3.87 -2.26 6.09
C PHE A 160 4.96 -1.23 5.81
N LYS A 161 6.19 -1.61 6.11
CA LYS A 161 7.36 -0.79 5.79
C LYS A 161 7.69 -0.87 4.30
N SER A 162 7.97 0.28 3.72
CA SER A 162 8.49 0.38 2.36
C SER A 162 9.98 0.06 2.34
N GLY A 163 10.35 -1.02 1.67
CA GLY A 163 11.74 -1.48 1.57
C GLY A 163 12.50 -0.84 0.42
N ARG A 164 13.71 -1.36 0.16
CA ARG A 164 14.51 -0.94 -1.00
C ARG A 164 13.83 -1.24 -2.34
N ALA A 165 14.20 -0.49 -3.38
CA ALA A 165 13.70 -0.75 -4.73
C ALA A 165 14.05 -2.17 -5.19
N MET A 166 13.12 -2.81 -5.92
CA MET A 166 13.35 -4.11 -6.53
C MET A 166 14.40 -4.01 -7.63
N ASN A 167 15.34 -4.96 -7.60
CA ASN A 167 16.19 -5.22 -8.74
C ASN A 167 15.46 -6.19 -9.69
N HIS A 168 15.36 -5.84 -10.96
CA HIS A 168 14.76 -6.67 -12.00
C HIS A 168 15.39 -8.07 -12.11
N ASP A 169 16.72 -8.18 -11.96
CA ASP A 169 17.42 -9.45 -12.19
C ASP A 169 17.53 -10.35 -10.94
N ASN A 170 17.34 -9.76 -9.75
CA ASN A 170 17.62 -10.46 -8.50
C ASN A 170 16.65 -10.01 -7.40
N PHE A 171 15.41 -10.47 -7.53
CA PHE A 171 14.43 -10.32 -6.46
C PHE A 171 14.77 -11.25 -5.29
N ILE A 172 14.92 -10.66 -4.09
CA ILE A 172 15.03 -11.38 -2.83
C ILE A 172 14.07 -10.69 -1.84
N PRO A 173 13.08 -11.39 -1.28
CA PRO A 173 12.15 -10.78 -0.32
C PRO A 173 12.91 -10.40 0.96
N GLU A 174 12.45 -9.34 1.60
CA GLU A 174 13.00 -8.88 2.89
C GLU A 174 12.01 -9.28 4.00
N PRO A 175 12.46 -9.81 5.14
CA PRO A 175 11.55 -10.42 6.11
C PRO A 175 10.41 -9.53 6.62
N ASN A 176 10.66 -8.23 6.78
CA ASN A 176 9.76 -7.29 7.46
C ASN A 176 9.48 -6.02 6.63
N GLU A 177 9.70 -6.05 5.32
CA GLU A 177 9.43 -4.90 4.45
C GLU A 177 9.01 -5.35 3.05
N LEU A 178 8.18 -4.54 2.40
CA LEU A 178 7.78 -4.76 1.01
C LEU A 178 8.63 -3.89 0.11
N ARG A 179 9.38 -4.52 -0.80
CA ARG A 179 10.21 -3.79 -1.76
C ARG A 179 9.38 -2.85 -2.64
N VAL A 180 10.01 -1.79 -3.12
CA VAL A 180 9.33 -0.75 -3.92
C VAL A 180 9.76 -0.80 -5.39
N GLY A 181 9.14 0.02 -6.23
CA GLY A 181 9.58 0.24 -7.61
C GLY A 181 8.96 -0.70 -8.65
N ALA A 182 8.13 -1.67 -8.28
CA ALA A 182 7.19 -2.30 -9.20
C ALA A 182 5.85 -1.55 -9.13
N THR A 183 4.78 -2.21 -8.67
CA THR A 183 3.45 -1.60 -8.45
C THR A 183 2.92 -1.99 -7.08
N VAL A 184 1.87 -1.32 -6.61
CA VAL A 184 1.16 -1.75 -5.39
C VAL A 184 0.59 -3.17 -5.54
N SER A 185 0.22 -3.60 -6.76
CA SER A 185 -0.18 -4.98 -7.02
C SER A 185 0.96 -5.96 -6.75
N ALA A 186 2.19 -5.63 -7.15
CA ALA A 186 3.35 -6.46 -6.83
C ALA A 186 3.60 -6.53 -5.31
N GLN A 187 3.35 -5.44 -4.58
CA GLN A 187 3.46 -5.42 -3.13
C GLN A 187 2.38 -6.27 -2.46
N ALA A 188 1.14 -6.26 -2.96
CA ALA A 188 0.10 -7.16 -2.48
C ALA A 188 0.46 -8.63 -2.71
N VAL A 189 1.11 -8.96 -3.83
CA VAL A 189 1.63 -10.31 -4.10
C VAL A 189 2.75 -10.68 -3.11
N MET A 190 3.70 -9.78 -2.84
CA MET A 190 4.73 -10.00 -1.83
C MET A 190 4.14 -10.18 -0.43
N LEU A 191 3.18 -9.36 -0.05
CA LEU A 191 2.49 -9.50 1.23
C LEU A 191 1.83 -10.87 1.34
N ALA A 192 1.08 -11.29 0.32
CA ALA A 192 0.48 -12.63 0.29
C ALA A 192 1.55 -13.74 0.45
N TYR A 193 2.69 -13.61 -0.23
CA TYR A 193 3.81 -14.54 -0.07
C TYR A 193 4.38 -14.57 1.36
N HIS A 194 4.61 -13.40 1.97
CA HIS A 194 5.09 -13.30 3.36
C HIS A 194 4.12 -13.94 4.36
N LEU A 195 2.82 -13.89 4.05
CA LEU A 195 1.76 -14.51 4.83
C LEU A 195 1.56 -16.01 4.51
N GLY A 196 2.46 -16.61 3.73
CA GLY A 196 2.51 -18.04 3.46
C GLY A 196 1.59 -18.51 2.32
N VAL A 197 0.97 -17.60 1.57
CA VAL A 197 0.06 -17.96 0.48
C VAL A 197 0.83 -18.60 -0.67
N LYS A 198 0.31 -19.73 -1.17
CA LYS A 198 0.92 -20.48 -2.28
C LYS A 198 0.19 -20.34 -3.61
N LYS A 199 -1.05 -19.84 -3.60
CA LYS A 199 -1.82 -19.60 -4.82
C LYS A 199 -2.32 -18.16 -4.87
N ILE A 200 -1.89 -17.41 -5.87
CA ILE A 200 -2.19 -16.00 -6.01
C ILE A 200 -2.80 -15.77 -7.39
N TYR A 201 -3.95 -15.11 -7.40
CA TYR A 201 -4.66 -14.71 -8.61
C TYR A 201 -4.49 -13.21 -8.83
N LEU A 202 -4.27 -12.80 -10.08
CA LEU A 202 -4.25 -11.40 -10.49
C LEU A 202 -5.52 -11.09 -11.28
N PHE A 203 -6.27 -10.08 -10.85
CA PHE A 203 -7.47 -9.62 -11.53
C PHE A 203 -7.38 -8.11 -11.75
N GLY A 204 -7.65 -7.61 -12.95
CA GLY A 204 -7.57 -6.16 -13.18
C GLY A 204 -6.14 -5.60 -13.11
N VAL A 205 -5.11 -6.46 -13.20
CA VAL A 205 -3.70 -6.05 -13.20
C VAL A 205 -3.22 -6.00 -14.65
N ASP A 206 -3.62 -4.94 -15.35
CA ASP A 206 -3.40 -4.80 -16.81
C ASP A 206 -1.94 -4.52 -17.16
N MET A 207 -1.31 -3.61 -16.41
CA MET A 207 0.05 -3.10 -16.64
C MET A 207 0.26 -2.27 -17.92
N SER A 208 -0.79 -1.99 -18.69
CA SER A 208 -0.73 -1.05 -19.83
C SER A 208 -0.59 0.42 -19.39
N GLY A 209 -1.12 0.76 -18.21
CA GLY A 209 -1.17 2.12 -17.68
C GLY A 209 -2.02 3.11 -18.47
N ALA A 210 -2.91 2.64 -19.33
CA ALA A 210 -3.74 3.52 -20.15
C ALA A 210 -4.89 4.17 -19.35
N ALA A 211 -5.61 3.38 -18.58
CA ALA A 211 -6.81 3.82 -17.87
C ALA A 211 -7.07 2.98 -16.62
N TYR A 212 -8.03 3.44 -15.81
CA TYR A 212 -8.66 2.68 -14.76
C TYR A 212 -9.91 1.94 -15.26
N TRP A 213 -10.46 1.05 -14.43
CA TRP A 213 -11.67 0.26 -14.69
C TRP A 213 -12.89 1.11 -15.07
N ASP A 214 -13.01 2.31 -14.50
CA ASP A 214 -14.08 3.27 -14.77
C ASP A 214 -13.83 4.14 -16.01
N GLY A 215 -12.75 3.87 -16.77
CA GLY A 215 -12.37 4.62 -17.96
C GLY A 215 -11.62 5.93 -17.67
N THR A 216 -11.43 6.32 -16.41
CA THR A 216 -10.61 7.49 -16.09
C THR A 216 -9.15 7.23 -16.45
N PRO A 217 -8.42 8.22 -16.99
CA PRO A 217 -7.02 8.03 -17.37
C PRO A 217 -6.19 7.74 -16.12
N ALA A 218 -5.27 6.77 -16.23
CA ALA A 218 -4.21 6.66 -15.23
C ALA A 218 -3.23 7.82 -15.43
N LYS A 219 -2.62 8.34 -14.36
CA LYS A 219 -1.53 9.33 -14.49
C LYS A 219 -0.42 8.67 -15.32
N ALA A 220 -0.30 9.07 -16.58
CA ALA A 220 0.64 8.48 -17.52
C ALA A 220 2.07 8.61 -16.98
N HIS A 221 2.84 7.52 -17.03
CA HIS A 221 4.27 7.62 -16.80
C HIS A 221 4.92 8.28 -18.02
N LEU A 222 5.73 9.31 -17.76
CA LEU A 222 6.28 10.25 -18.76
C LEU A 222 7.03 9.60 -19.93
N ASP A 223 7.44 8.33 -19.80
CA ASP A 223 8.33 7.65 -20.74
C ASP A 223 7.67 6.49 -21.52
N GLY A 224 6.36 6.29 -21.42
CA GLY A 224 5.61 5.29 -22.21
C GLY A 224 5.90 3.81 -21.90
N GLU A 225 6.97 3.48 -21.20
CA GLU A 225 7.31 2.12 -20.77
C GLU A 225 7.09 1.93 -19.27
N TRP A 226 6.26 0.96 -18.88
CA TRP A 226 6.11 0.54 -17.50
C TRP A 226 7.34 -0.26 -17.06
N ARG A 227 8.42 0.43 -16.66
CA ARG A 227 9.63 -0.19 -16.08
C ARG A 227 9.33 -1.11 -14.88
N CYS A 228 8.16 -0.96 -14.27
CA CYS A 228 7.64 -1.82 -13.22
C CYS A 228 7.25 -3.22 -13.70
N ILE A 229 6.95 -3.45 -14.99
CA ILE A 229 6.65 -4.78 -15.56
C ILE A 229 7.84 -5.71 -15.35
N ASN A 230 9.04 -5.31 -15.77
CA ASN A 230 10.24 -6.14 -15.65
C ASN A 230 10.53 -6.53 -14.19
N ARG A 231 10.30 -5.61 -13.25
CA ARG A 231 10.45 -5.86 -11.81
C ARG A 231 9.37 -6.81 -11.27
N PHE A 232 8.12 -6.65 -11.72
CA PHE A 232 7.03 -7.54 -11.33
C PHE A 232 7.28 -8.95 -11.90
N ASN A 233 7.64 -9.08 -13.18
CA ASN A 233 7.98 -10.36 -13.80
C ASN A 233 9.16 -11.06 -13.11
N GLY A 234 10.25 -10.32 -12.81
CA GLY A 234 11.39 -10.87 -12.06
C GLY A 234 11.00 -11.41 -10.68
N MET A 235 10.14 -10.68 -9.95
CA MET A 235 9.58 -11.12 -8.67
C MET A 235 8.72 -12.37 -8.81
N MET A 236 7.79 -12.41 -9.78
CA MET A 236 6.94 -13.57 -10.02
C MET A 236 7.76 -14.79 -10.40
N GLY A 237 8.75 -14.63 -11.28
CA GLY A 237 9.66 -15.70 -11.68
C GLY A 237 10.43 -16.29 -10.49
N TRP A 238 10.90 -15.44 -9.58
CA TRP A 238 11.54 -15.90 -8.34
C TRP A 238 10.55 -16.66 -7.44
N MET A 239 9.35 -16.13 -7.21
CA MET A 239 8.34 -16.78 -6.35
C MET A 239 7.86 -18.12 -6.91
N ARG A 240 7.70 -18.22 -8.24
CA ARG A 240 7.39 -19.48 -8.93
C ARG A 240 8.45 -20.55 -8.67
N LYS A 241 9.74 -20.18 -8.66
CA LYS A 241 10.83 -21.09 -8.27
C LYS A 241 10.75 -21.54 -6.80
N GLN A 242 10.08 -20.77 -5.92
CA GLN A 242 9.79 -21.14 -4.53
C GLN A 242 8.48 -21.94 -4.37
N GLY A 243 7.87 -22.40 -5.47
CA GLY A 243 6.64 -23.19 -5.46
C GLY A 243 5.36 -22.38 -5.26
N VAL A 244 5.35 -21.09 -5.58
CA VAL A 244 4.15 -20.24 -5.57
C VAL A 244 3.51 -20.25 -6.96
N THR A 245 2.22 -20.51 -7.03
CA THR A 245 1.42 -20.36 -8.25
C THR A 245 0.89 -18.93 -8.33
N ILE A 246 1.17 -18.24 -9.45
CA ILE A 246 0.67 -16.90 -9.73
C ILE A 246 -0.01 -16.92 -11.11
N GLU A 247 -1.32 -16.69 -11.15
CA GLU A 247 -2.18 -16.81 -12.33
C GLU A 247 -2.95 -15.52 -12.59
N SER A 248 -2.95 -15.03 -13.83
CA SER A 248 -3.79 -13.89 -14.23
C SER A 248 -5.16 -14.36 -14.70
N LEU A 249 -6.22 -13.78 -14.13
CA LEU A 249 -7.62 -14.06 -14.48
C LEU A 249 -8.12 -13.20 -15.65
N THR A 250 -7.35 -12.17 -16.00
CA THR A 250 -7.58 -11.22 -17.08
C THR A 250 -6.29 -11.04 -17.89
N THR A 251 -6.39 -10.63 -19.15
CA THR A 251 -5.21 -10.36 -20.01
C THR A 251 -4.29 -9.34 -19.34
N THR A 252 -2.98 -9.52 -19.40
CA THR A 252 -2.00 -8.65 -18.73
C THR A 252 -0.72 -8.58 -19.56
N GLU A 253 0.04 -7.50 -19.42
CA GLU A 253 1.40 -7.37 -19.98
C GLU A 253 2.47 -8.11 -19.14
N LEU A 254 2.06 -8.78 -18.05
CA LEU A 254 2.95 -9.60 -17.24
C LEU A 254 3.21 -10.98 -17.85
N ASP A 255 4.35 -11.58 -17.52
CA ASP A 255 4.73 -12.91 -17.99
C ASP A 255 3.80 -13.97 -17.36
N ALA A 256 3.00 -14.63 -18.22
CA ALA A 256 2.09 -15.71 -17.86
C ALA A 256 2.82 -16.91 -17.22
#